data_AF-A0A8T4UMB3-F1
#
_entry.id   AF-A0A8T4UMB3-F1
#
_cell.length_a   1.000
_cell.length_b   1.000
_cell.length_c   1.000
_cell.angle_alpha   90.00
_cell.angle_beta   90.00
_cell.angle_gamma   90.00
#
_symmetry.space_group_name_H-M   'P 1'
#
loop_
_entity.id
_entity.type
_entity.pdbx_description
1 polymer ?
#
loop_
_entity_poly.entity_id
_entity_poly.type
_entity_poly.pdbx_seq_one_letter_code
_entity_poly.pdbx_strand_id
1 'polypeptide(L)'
;MQSQKDKVLTRGIQIINENPTLFKALEDFEKTGKLILKTRLNFTIDRDTAKKFRDYCKKNRLNMSEIVEELIKKNTPKNLN
;
A
#
# COMPACT_ATOMS: atom_id res chain seq x y z
N MET A 1 14.71 -36.34 10.82
CA MET A 1 14.86 -35.06 11.54
C MET A 1 15.16 -33.98 10.53
N GLN A 2 14.34 -32.94 10.40
CA GLN A 2 14.62 -31.83 9.47
C GLN A 2 15.91 -31.12 9.87
N SER A 3 16.80 -30.93 8.91
CA SER A 3 18.06 -30.22 9.10
C SER A 3 17.78 -28.78 9.56
N GLN A 4 18.66 -28.18 10.37
CA GLN A 4 18.51 -26.76 10.73
C GLN A 4 18.39 -25.86 9.50
N LYS A 5 19.08 -26.22 8.40
CA LYS A 5 18.98 -25.52 7.12
C LYS A 5 17.55 -25.53 6.57
N ASP A 6 16.87 -26.67 6.64
CA ASP A 6 15.49 -26.83 6.14
C ASP A 6 14.50 -26.00 6.95
N LYS A 7 14.70 -25.90 8.27
CA LYS A 7 13.86 -25.07 9.14
C LYS A 7 14.00 -23.58 8.84
N VAL A 8 15.23 -23.11 8.60
CA VAL A 8 15.51 -21.72 8.23
C VAL A 8 14.89 -21.40 6.87
N LEU A 9 15.05 -22.28 5.89
CA LEU A 9 14.50 -22.09 4.55
C LEU A 9 12.96 -22.04 4.57
N THR A 10 12.34 -22.96 5.31
CA THR A 10 10.88 -23.01 5.48
C THR A 10 10.36 -21.73 6.12
N ARG A 11 11.05 -21.22 7.17
CA ARG A 11 10.66 -19.97 7.83
C ARG A 11 10.85 -18.75 6.92
N GLY A 12 11.92 -18.73 6.12
CA GLY A 12 12.14 -17.67 5.13
C GLY A 12 11.03 -17.58 4.10
N ILE A 13 10.61 -18.74 3.54
CA ILE A 13 9.49 -18.81 2.59
C ILE A 13 8.19 -18.34 3.24
N GLN A 14 7.92 -18.73 4.49
CA GLN A 14 6.75 -18.23 5.23
C GLN A 14 6.74 -16.71 5.35
N ILE A 15 7.85 -16.11 5.76
CA ILE A 15 7.95 -14.65 5.95
C ILE A 15 7.72 -13.89 4.63
N ILE A 16 8.25 -14.42 3.51
CA ILE A 16 8.02 -13.85 2.17
C ILE A 16 6.55 -13.92 1.81
N ASN A 17 5.90 -15.07 2.04
CA ASN A 17 4.49 -15.27 1.72
C ASN A 17 3.56 -14.44 2.63
N GLU A 18 3.95 -14.22 3.88
CA GLU A 18 3.22 -13.35 4.83
C GLU A 18 3.33 -11.86 4.45
N ASN A 19 4.37 -11.46 3.71
CA ASN A 19 4.68 -10.04 3.44
C ASN A 19 5.07 -9.77 1.97
N PRO A 20 4.29 -10.21 0.97
CA PRO A 20 4.69 -10.17 -0.44
C PRO A 20 4.93 -8.75 -0.95
N THR A 21 4.15 -7.78 -0.47
CA THR A 21 4.29 -6.36 -0.82
C THR A 21 5.58 -5.73 -0.29
N LEU A 22 6.05 -6.15 0.89
CA LEU A 22 7.27 -5.61 1.48
C LEU A 22 8.51 -6.10 0.72
N PHE A 23 8.56 -7.40 0.40
CA PHE A 23 9.67 -7.95 -0.38
C PHE A 23 9.69 -7.41 -1.81
N LYS A 24 8.53 -7.18 -2.42
CA LYS A 24 8.45 -6.50 -3.71
C LYS A 24 8.98 -5.07 -3.66
N ALA A 25 8.65 -4.31 -2.60
CA ALA A 25 9.18 -2.96 -2.42
C ALA A 25 10.71 -2.95 -2.20
N LEU A 26 11.26 -3.97 -1.53
CA LEU A 26 12.71 -4.16 -1.39
C LEU A 26 13.38 -4.50 -2.72
N GLU A 27 12.77 -5.38 -3.53
CA GLU A 27 13.25 -5.71 -4.87
C GLU A 27 13.24 -4.48 -5.79
N ASP A 28 12.18 -3.67 -5.74
CA ASP A 28 12.07 -2.42 -6.48
C ASP A 28 13.12 -1.39 -5.99
N PHE A 29 13.44 -1.38 -4.69
CA PHE A 29 14.51 -0.56 -4.13
C PHE A 29 15.88 -0.96 -4.65
N GLU A 30 16.21 -2.25 -4.70
CA GLU A 30 17.48 -2.71 -5.27
C GLU A 30 17.66 -2.28 -6.73
N LYS A 31 16.58 -2.33 -7.53
CA LYS A 31 16.62 -1.96 -8.95
C LYS A 31 16.71 -0.45 -9.17
N THR A 32 16.05 0.34 -8.34
CA THR A 32 15.81 1.78 -8.61
C THR A 32 16.47 2.73 -7.62
N GLY A 33 16.99 2.22 -6.50
CA GLY A 33 17.46 3.00 -5.35
C GLY A 33 16.36 3.73 -4.59
N LYS A 34 15.07 3.48 -4.87
CA LYS A 34 13.94 4.18 -4.29
C LYS A 34 12.93 3.23 -3.67
N LEU A 35 12.55 3.49 -2.42
CA LEU A 35 11.58 2.68 -1.71
C LEU A 35 10.17 3.17 -2.03
N ILE A 36 9.47 2.46 -2.89
CA ILE A 36 8.12 2.82 -3.32
C ILE A 36 7.11 2.06 -2.46
N LEU A 37 6.65 2.68 -1.38
CA LEU A 37 5.68 2.09 -0.44
C LEU A 37 4.22 2.39 -0.80
N LYS A 38 3.99 3.34 -1.71
CA LYS A 38 2.64 3.74 -2.12
C LYS A 38 2.32 3.20 -3.50
N THR A 39 1.15 2.58 -3.63
CA THR A 39 0.62 2.15 -4.93
C THR A 39 -0.31 3.23 -5.49
N ARG A 40 -0.19 3.53 -6.79
CA ARG A 40 -1.09 4.45 -7.48
C ARG A 40 -2.38 3.72 -7.87
N LEU A 41 -3.52 4.23 -7.39
CA LEU A 41 -4.84 3.78 -7.82
C LEU A 41 -5.43 4.78 -8.81
N ASN A 42 -5.81 4.29 -9.99
CA ASN A 42 -6.52 5.10 -10.98
C ASN A 42 -8.01 4.74 -10.90
N PHE A 43 -8.84 5.69 -10.48
CA PHE A 43 -10.29 5.53 -10.43
C PHE A 43 -10.96 6.76 -11.03
N THR A 44 -12.18 6.56 -11.52
CA THR A 44 -13.02 7.63 -12.06
C THR A 44 -14.02 8.07 -11.01
N ILE A 45 -14.22 9.39 -10.89
CA ILE A 45 -15.27 9.99 -10.07
C ILE A 45 -16.07 10.96 -10.91
N ASP A 46 -17.32 11.17 -10.50
CA ASP A 46 -18.18 12.18 -11.10
C ASP A 46 -17.53 13.58 -11.09
N ARG A 47 -17.79 14.35 -12.15
CA ARG A 47 -17.14 15.66 -12.38
C ARG A 47 -17.50 16.67 -11.30
N ASP A 48 -18.76 16.73 -10.89
CA ASP A 48 -19.21 17.70 -9.88
C ASP A 48 -18.66 17.33 -8.50
N THR A 49 -18.62 16.04 -8.21
CA THR A 49 -17.99 15.50 -7.00
C THR A 49 -16.50 15.84 -6.96
N ALA A 50 -15.78 15.62 -8.07
CA ALA A 50 -14.36 15.95 -8.19
C ALA A 50 -14.09 17.44 -7.97
N LYS A 51 -14.93 18.31 -8.55
CA LYS A 51 -14.82 19.75 -8.40
C LYS A 51 -15.02 20.18 -6.94
N LYS A 52 -16.12 19.75 -6.32
CA LYS A 52 -16.42 20.04 -4.91
C LYS A 52 -15.31 19.55 -3.98
N PHE A 53 -14.80 18.34 -4.20
CA PHE A 53 -13.72 17.77 -3.41
C PHE A 53 -12.42 18.59 -3.55
N ARG A 54 -12.05 18.97 -4.77
CA ARG A 54 -10.87 19.81 -5.01
C ARG A 54 -11.00 21.18 -4.35
N ASP A 55 -12.16 21.83 -4.48
CA ASP A 55 -12.41 23.14 -3.89
C ASP A 55 -12.36 23.07 -2.35
N TYR A 56 -12.93 22.01 -1.76
CA TYR A 56 -12.84 21.73 -0.33
C TYR A 56 -11.38 21.57 0.13
N CYS A 57 -10.58 20.75 -0.55
CA CYS A 57 -9.17 20.53 -0.18
C CYS A 57 -8.36 21.82 -0.32
N LYS A 58 -8.58 22.60 -1.39
CA LYS A 58 -7.90 23.87 -1.62
C LYS A 58 -8.23 24.89 -0.53
N LYS A 59 -9.51 25.03 -0.16
CA LYS A 59 -9.95 25.96 0.89
C LYS A 59 -9.34 25.63 2.25
N ASN A 60 -9.20 24.34 2.57
CA ASN A 60 -8.73 23.87 3.87
C ASN A 60 -7.22 23.51 3.90
N ARG A 61 -6.48 23.74 2.80
CA ARG A 61 -5.06 23.37 2.66
C ARG A 61 -4.78 21.89 2.93
N LEU A 62 -5.67 21.01 2.48
CA LEU A 62 -5.58 19.57 2.69
C LEU A 62 -5.03 18.84 1.46
N ASN A 63 -4.35 17.72 1.69
CA ASN A 63 -3.89 16.82 0.65
C ASN A 63 -5.01 15.85 0.24
N MET A 64 -5.43 15.91 -1.02
CA MET A 64 -6.49 15.04 -1.56
C MET A 64 -6.19 13.54 -1.36
N SER A 65 -4.93 13.13 -1.58
CA SER A 65 -4.54 11.72 -1.48
C SER A 65 -4.63 11.21 -0.05
N GLU A 66 -4.29 12.04 0.94
CA GLU A 66 -4.35 11.67 2.36
C GLU A 66 -5.80 11.46 2.81
N ILE A 67 -6.71 12.36 2.42
CA ILE A 67 -8.14 12.21 2.75
C ILE A 67 -8.70 10.91 2.15
N VAL A 68 -8.39 10.63 0.88
CA VAL A 68 -8.83 9.40 0.23
C VAL A 68 -8.23 8.18 0.93
N GLU A 69 -6.94 8.22 1.28
CA GLU A 69 -6.25 7.15 2.00
C GLU A 69 -6.89 6.89 3.39
N GLU A 70 -7.22 7.93 4.15
CA GLU A 70 -7.92 7.81 5.44
C GLU A 70 -9.32 7.23 5.30
N LEU A 71 -10.08 7.68 4.31
CA LEU A 71 -11.42 7.15 4.04
C LEU A 71 -11.34 5.67 3.64
N ILE A 72 -10.37 5.28 2.81
CA ILE A 72 -10.14 3.88 2.47
C ILE A 72 -9.79 3.08 3.72
N LYS A 73 -8.85 3.54 4.56
CA LYS A 73 -8.47 2.86 5.81
C LYS A 73 -9.65 2.70 6.78
N LYS A 74 -10.52 3.71 6.86
CA LYS A 74 -11.70 3.69 7.72
C LYS A 74 -12.77 2.68 7.24
N ASN A 75 -12.92 2.53 5.93
CA ASN A 75 -13.98 1.71 5.34
C ASN A 75 -13.52 0.33 4.88
N THR A 76 -12.21 0.06 4.88
CA THR A 76 -11.67 -1.27 4.55
C THR A 76 -11.59 -2.10 5.83
N PRO A 77 -12.26 -3.27 5.91
CA PRO A 77 -12.14 -4.13 7.08
C PRO A 77 -10.69 -4.60 7.24
N LYS A 78 -10.18 -4.60 8.47
CA LYS A 78 -8.79 -4.99 8.79
C LYS A 78 -8.46 -6.46 8.46
N ASN A 79 -9.47 -7.28 8.18
CA ASN A 79 -9.37 -8.72 8.00
C ASN A 79 -9.65 -9.15 6.55
N LEU A 80 -9.12 -8.42 5.56
CA LEU A 80 -9.04 -8.88 4.17
C LEU A 80 -7.66 -9.49 3.95
N ASN A 81 -7.36 -10.58 4.66
CA ASN A 81 -6.20 -11.44 4.42
C ASN A 81 -6.63 -12.89 4.59
#